data_AF-A0A6J1WRP7-F1
#
_entry.id   AF-A0A6J1WRP7-F1
#
_cell.length_a   1.000
_cell.length_b   1.000
_cell.length_c   1.000
_cell.angle_alpha   90.00
_cell.angle_beta   90.00
_cell.angle_gamma   90.00
#
_symmetry.space_group_name_H-M   'P 1'
#
loop_
_entity.id
_entity.type
_entity.pdbx_description
1 polymer ?
#
loop_
_entity_poly.entity_id
_entity_poly.type
_entity_poly.pdbx_seq_one_letter_code
_entity_poly.pdbx_strand_id
1 'polypeptide(L)'
;MGKNVPIRDISPVLQIFRDFLLGRKHTLAIRFEQFVAARTQPPPQIPDGPTHKHAHNYYYTRDARREVAPPIDVTKQFLEASSDKGAPKAAANIRPTPGNVYPWDKHY
;
A
#
# COMPACT_ATOMS: atom_id res chain seq x y z
N MET A 1 -4.24 29.28 23.09
CA MET A 1 -5.68 29.09 22.78
C MET A 1 -6.02 30.13 21.72
N GLY A 2 -6.04 29.72 20.44
CA GLY A 2 -6.18 30.64 19.31
C GLY A 2 -7.52 31.37 19.38
N LYS A 3 -7.52 32.68 19.10
CA LYS A 3 -8.75 33.49 19.06
C LYS A 3 -9.72 32.86 18.04
N ASN A 4 -10.99 32.70 18.41
CA ASN A 4 -12.04 32.25 17.48
C ASN A 4 -12.28 33.35 16.44
N VAL A 5 -11.51 33.33 15.36
CA VAL A 5 -11.69 34.23 14.22
C VAL A 5 -12.81 33.67 13.35
N PRO A 6 -13.87 34.44 13.05
CA PRO A 6 -14.93 33.97 12.18
C PRO A 6 -14.37 33.61 10.80
N ILE A 7 -14.83 32.49 10.25
CA ILE A 7 -14.44 32.03 8.91
C ILE A 7 -14.84 33.09 7.89
N ARG A 8 -13.92 33.44 6.99
CA ARG A 8 -14.22 34.34 5.88
C ARG A 8 -15.09 33.63 4.84
N ASP A 9 -16.34 34.04 4.72
CA ASP A 9 -17.26 33.67 3.63
C ASP A 9 -17.85 34.93 2.96
N ILE A 10 -18.64 34.76 1.91
CA ILE A 10 -19.40 35.82 1.23
C ILE A 10 -20.51 36.39 2.12
N SER A 11 -21.13 37.50 1.71
CA SER A 11 -22.21 38.12 2.49
C SER A 11 -23.41 37.16 2.68
N PRO A 12 -24.17 37.25 3.79
CA PRO A 12 -25.26 36.31 4.09
C PRO A 12 -26.31 36.18 2.97
N VAL A 13 -26.62 37.28 2.26
CA VAL A 13 -27.55 37.26 1.12
C VAL A 13 -27.02 36.40 -0.02
N LEU A 14 -25.73 36.52 -0.33
CA LEU A 14 -25.09 35.70 -1.37
C LEU A 14 -24.93 34.25 -0.95
N GLN A 15 -24.77 33.96 0.36
CA GLN A 15 -24.77 32.59 0.87
C GLN A 15 -26.12 31.91 0.64
N ILE A 16 -27.23 32.58 0.93
CA ILE A 16 -28.58 32.07 0.69
C ILE A 16 -28.79 31.81 -0.81
N PHE A 17 -28.40 32.77 -1.66
CA PHE A 17 -28.51 32.61 -3.11
C PHE A 17 -27.70 31.42 -3.63
N ARG A 18 -26.45 31.26 -3.15
CA ARG A 18 -25.58 30.12 -3.47
C ARG A 18 -26.19 28.80 -3.04
N ASP A 19 -26.67 28.71 -1.79
CA ASP A 19 -27.22 27.48 -1.23
C ASP A 19 -28.53 27.08 -1.94
N PHE A 20 -29.33 28.07 -2.36
CA PHE A 20 -30.51 27.85 -3.18
C PHE A 20 -30.15 27.25 -4.55
N LEU A 21 -29.20 27.85 -5.28
CA LEU A 21 -28.78 27.33 -6.59
C LEU A 21 -28.11 25.95 -6.51
N LEU A 22 -27.43 25.65 -5.41
CA LEU A 22 -26.79 24.35 -5.19
C LEU A 22 -27.77 23.26 -4.72
N GLY A 23 -28.97 23.62 -4.25
CA GLY A 23 -29.93 22.69 -3.63
C GLY A 23 -29.43 22.07 -2.33
N ARG A 24 -28.37 22.62 -1.73
CA ARG A 24 -27.75 22.17 -0.48
C ARG A 24 -26.94 23.29 0.16
N LYS A 25 -26.65 23.16 1.46
CA LYS A 25 -25.69 24.04 2.13
C LYS A 25 -24.30 23.86 1.52
N HIS A 26 -23.69 24.98 1.12
CA HIS A 26 -22.35 24.96 0.56
C HIS A 26 -21.30 24.58 1.60
N THR A 27 -20.43 23.64 1.25
CA THR A 27 -19.27 23.26 2.05
C THR A 27 -18.04 24.02 1.55
N LEU A 28 -17.48 24.91 2.38
CA LEU A 28 -16.32 25.71 2.01
C LEU A 28 -15.10 24.81 1.74
N ALA A 29 -14.60 24.82 0.51
CA ALA A 29 -13.44 24.01 0.10
C ALA A 29 -12.09 24.68 0.41
N ILE A 30 -12.11 25.96 0.78
CA ILE A 30 -10.89 26.71 1.11
C ILE A 30 -10.41 26.32 2.50
N ARG A 31 -9.08 26.23 2.65
CA ARG A 31 -8.43 25.92 3.92
C ARG A 31 -8.38 27.16 4.81
N PHE A 32 -8.85 27.01 6.05
CA PHE A 32 -8.77 28.05 7.09
C PHE A 32 -7.84 27.60 8.21
N GLU A 33 -7.16 28.55 8.84
CA GLU A 33 -6.15 28.31 9.87
C GLU A 33 -6.69 27.42 11.02
N GLN A 34 -7.93 27.64 11.44
CA GLN A 34 -8.56 26.87 12.53
C GLN A 34 -8.80 25.39 12.22
N PHE A 35 -8.79 24.99 10.93
CA PHE A 35 -9.04 23.62 10.50
C PHE A 35 -7.79 22.95 9.90
N VAL A 36 -6.64 23.63 9.95
CA VAL A 36 -5.37 23.11 9.44
C VAL A 36 -4.38 23.09 10.58
N ALA A 37 -3.53 22.06 10.61
CA ALA A 37 -2.44 22.02 11.56
C ALA A 37 -1.53 23.25 11.41
N ALA A 38 -0.94 23.71 12.52
CA ALA A 38 -0.01 24.82 12.50
C ALA A 38 1.16 24.57 11.53
N ARG A 39 1.74 25.64 10.97
CA ARG A 39 2.92 25.49 10.10
C ARG A 39 4.16 25.06 10.88
N THR A 40 4.25 25.47 12.14
CA THR A 40 5.33 25.08 13.06
C THR A 40 4.83 23.96 13.95
N GLN A 41 5.56 22.85 13.96
CA GLN A 41 5.26 21.68 14.77
C GLN A 41 6.36 21.50 15.83
N PRO A 42 6.04 21.01 17.03
CA PRO A 42 7.06 20.65 18.00
C PRO A 42 7.94 19.50 17.47
N PRO A 43 9.20 19.38 17.93
CA PRO A 43 10.03 18.24 17.56
C PRO A 43 9.35 16.90 17.93
N PRO A 44 9.18 15.96 16.99
CA PRO A 44 8.57 14.67 17.29
C PRO A 44 9.57 13.71 17.94
N GLN A 45 9.06 12.79 18.77
CA GLN A 45 9.80 11.60 19.22
C GLN A 45 9.30 10.40 18.41
N ILE A 46 10.11 9.95 17.44
CA ILE A 46 9.75 8.86 16.53
C ILE A 46 10.17 7.53 17.18
N PRO A 47 9.32 6.49 17.20
CA PRO A 47 9.71 5.19 17.71
C PRO A 47 10.76 4.54 16.83
N ASP A 48 11.64 3.76 17.46
CA ASP A 48 12.67 3.01 16.77
C ASP A 48 12.09 1.89 15.89
N GLY A 49 12.76 1.62 14.77
CA GLY A 49 12.46 0.47 13.92
C GLY A 49 12.87 -0.87 14.55
N PRO A 50 12.44 -2.01 13.97
CA PRO A 50 12.60 -3.37 14.55
C PRO A 50 14.06 -3.82 14.71
N THR A 51 14.99 -3.11 14.09
CA THR A 51 16.43 -3.40 14.04
C THR A 51 17.22 -2.54 15.04
N HIS A 52 16.60 -1.72 15.88
CA HIS A 52 17.29 -1.00 16.96
C HIS A 52 17.44 -1.91 18.20
N LYS A 53 18.16 -3.03 18.02
CA LYS A 53 18.43 -4.01 19.07
C LYS A 53 19.91 -3.98 19.44
N HIS A 54 20.21 -4.01 20.75
CA HIS A 54 21.59 -4.00 21.27
C HIS A 54 22.33 -5.32 21.09
N ALA A 55 21.62 -6.45 21.00
CA ALA A 55 22.19 -7.78 20.85
C ALA A 55 21.38 -8.61 19.83
N HIS A 56 21.98 -9.70 19.33
CA HIS A 56 21.36 -10.63 18.37
C HIS A 56 20.79 -9.94 17.11
N ASN A 57 21.58 -9.03 16.53
CA ASN A 57 21.14 -8.18 15.43
C ASN A 57 22.23 -7.99 14.36
N TYR A 58 22.93 -9.07 14.05
CA TYR A 58 23.96 -9.07 13.03
C TYR A 58 23.36 -8.76 11.66
N TYR A 59 24.02 -7.90 10.89
CA TYR A 59 23.50 -7.48 9.58
C TYR A 59 23.35 -8.65 8.61
N TYR A 60 24.27 -9.62 8.65
CA TYR A 60 24.27 -10.76 7.73
C TYR A 60 23.03 -11.66 7.85
N THR A 61 22.35 -11.69 9.00
CA THR A 61 21.15 -12.53 9.20
C THR A 61 19.86 -11.88 8.67
N ARG A 62 19.94 -10.64 8.16
CA ARG A 62 18.78 -9.87 7.66
C ARG A 62 19.09 -9.11 6.38
N ASP A 63 20.21 -9.42 5.73
CA ASP A 63 20.61 -8.77 4.48
C ASP A 63 19.94 -9.47 3.29
N ALA A 64 18.67 -9.14 3.07
CA ALA A 64 17.89 -9.68 1.96
C ALA A 64 18.53 -9.42 0.58
N ARG A 65 19.40 -8.41 0.46
CA ARG A 65 20.12 -8.12 -0.80
C ARG A 65 21.10 -9.24 -1.16
N ARG A 66 21.59 -9.99 -0.16
CA ARG A 66 22.50 -11.14 -0.34
C ARG A 66 21.78 -12.48 -0.39
N GLU A 67 20.49 -12.50 -0.09
CA GLU A 67 19.65 -13.70 -0.19
C GLU A 67 19.17 -13.95 -1.64
N VAL A 68 19.27 -12.94 -2.51
CA VAL A 68 18.88 -13.06 -3.92
C VAL A 68 19.86 -13.99 -4.65
N ALA A 69 19.37 -15.18 -5.01
CA ALA A 69 20.07 -16.11 -5.89
C ALA A 69 19.82 -15.76 -7.37
N PRO A 70 20.74 -16.13 -8.28
CA PRO A 70 20.49 -16.05 -9.71
C PRO A 70 19.22 -16.84 -10.11
N PRO A 71 18.50 -16.41 -11.17
CA PRO A 71 17.34 -17.15 -11.67
C PRO A 71 17.70 -18.58 -12.06
N ILE A 72 16.77 -19.51 -11.81
CA ILE A 72 16.93 -20.91 -12.16
C ILE A 72 16.58 -21.11 -13.64
N ASP A 73 17.48 -21.78 -14.38
CA ASP A 73 17.21 -22.22 -15.75
C ASP A 73 16.47 -23.55 -15.74
N VAL A 74 15.15 -23.45 -15.92
CA VAL A 74 14.21 -24.57 -15.89
C VAL A 74 14.51 -25.61 -16.97
N THR A 75 15.09 -25.22 -18.11
CA THR A 75 15.43 -26.17 -19.18
C THR A 75 16.55 -27.12 -18.75
N LYS A 76 17.64 -26.58 -18.20
CA LYS A 76 18.76 -27.37 -17.67
C LYS A 76 18.34 -28.26 -16.50
N GLN A 77 17.53 -27.72 -15.60
CA GLN A 77 17.02 -28.46 -14.44
C GLN A 77 16.19 -29.70 -14.83
N PHE A 78 15.33 -29.58 -15.85
CA PHE A 78 14.52 -30.70 -16.32
C PHE A 78 15.30 -31.70 -17.17
N LEU A 79 16.40 -31.28 -17.81
CA LEU A 79 17.33 -32.18 -18.49
C LEU A 79 18.06 -33.11 -17.51
N GLU A 80 18.52 -32.59 -16.37
CA GLU A 80 19.21 -33.39 -15.33
C GLU A 80 18.26 -34.36 -14.61
N ALA A 81 17.03 -33.92 -14.32
CA ALA A 81 15.98 -34.73 -13.67
C ALA A 81 15.31 -35.78 -14.57
N SER A 82 15.64 -35.79 -15.87
CA SER A 82 15.18 -36.79 -16.84
C SER A 82 16.20 -37.91 -17.08
N SER A 83 17.31 -37.94 -16.32
CA SER A 83 18.35 -38.97 -16.41
C SER A 83 17.98 -40.32 -15.75
N ASP A 84 16.79 -40.43 -15.15
CA ASP A 84 16.22 -41.72 -14.73
C ASP A 84 15.95 -42.60 -15.95
N LYS A 85 16.84 -43.57 -16.17
CA LYS A 85 16.72 -44.59 -17.21
C LYS A 85 15.47 -45.45 -17.01
N GLY A 86 14.39 -45.12 -17.73
CA GLY A 86 13.52 -46.16 -18.31
C GLY A 86 12.13 -46.39 -17.72
N ALA A 87 11.58 -45.52 -16.86
CA ALA A 87 10.16 -45.60 -16.51
C ALA A 87 9.35 -44.51 -17.26
N PRO A 88 8.38 -44.87 -18.12
CA PRO A 88 7.53 -43.88 -18.78
C PRO A 88 6.70 -43.13 -17.74
N LYS A 89 6.97 -41.83 -17.56
CA LYS A 89 6.09 -40.96 -16.76
C LYS A 89 4.77 -40.83 -17.51
N ALA A 90 3.67 -41.24 -16.89
CA ALA A 90 2.33 -41.08 -17.46
C ALA A 90 2.10 -39.60 -17.81
N ALA A 91 1.64 -39.31 -19.03
CA ALA A 91 1.34 -37.96 -19.44
C ALA A 91 0.26 -37.38 -18.52
N ALA A 92 0.59 -36.32 -17.78
CA ALA A 92 -0.39 -35.60 -16.98
C ALA A 92 -1.41 -34.98 -17.95
N ASN A 93 -2.68 -35.40 -17.85
CA ASN A 93 -3.76 -34.93 -18.71
C ASN A 93 -4.28 -33.52 -18.32
N ILE A 94 -3.64 -32.89 -17.34
CA ILE A 94 -4.00 -31.58 -16.80
C ILE A 94 -2.92 -30.59 -17.23
N ARG A 95 -3.33 -29.52 -17.91
CA ARG A 95 -2.44 -28.43 -18.32
C ARG A 95 -2.04 -27.62 -17.07
N PRO A 96 -0.74 -27.39 -16.82
CA PRO A 96 -0.32 -26.58 -15.68
C PRO A 96 -0.79 -25.13 -15.87
N THR A 97 -1.44 -24.57 -14.84
CA THR A 97 -1.79 -23.13 -14.77
C THR A 97 -0.82 -22.40 -13.83
N PRO A 98 -0.46 -21.13 -14.08
CA PRO A 98 0.46 -20.38 -13.22
C PRO A 98 -0.03 -20.13 -11.79
N GLY A 99 -1.33 -20.30 -11.53
CA GLY A 99 -1.97 -20.09 -10.23
C GLY A 99 -3.47 -20.33 -10.30
N ASN A 100 -4.15 -20.10 -9.18
CA ASN A 100 -5.60 -20.20 -9.07
C ASN A 100 -6.29 -18.95 -9.63
N VAL A 101 -7.47 -19.13 -10.23
CA VAL A 101 -8.33 -18.02 -10.66
C VAL A 101 -9.18 -17.56 -9.48
N TYR A 102 -9.10 -16.28 -9.13
CA TYR A 102 -9.88 -15.68 -8.03
C TYR A 102 -10.95 -14.73 -8.59
N PRO A 103 -12.23 -15.15 -8.67
CA PRO A 103 -13.33 -14.24 -9.00
C PRO A 103 -13.66 -13.36 -7.79
N TRP A 104 -13.66 -12.04 -7.96
CA TRP A 104 -13.90 -11.09 -6.86
C TRP A 104 -15.38 -11.01 -6.44
N ASP A 105 -16.30 -11.35 -7.34
CA ASP A 105 -17.76 -11.19 -7.19
C ASP A 105 -18.49 -12.47 -7.60
N LYS A 106 -18.12 -13.59 -6.97
CA LYS A 106 -18.85 -14.84 -7.18
C LYS A 106 -20.04 -14.90 -6.25
N HIS A 107 -21.05 -14.07 -6.52
CA HIS A 107 -22.42 -14.41 -6.16
C HIS A 107 -22.91 -15.45 -7.18
N TYR A 108 -23.28 -16.64 -6.68
CA TYR A 108 -23.69 -17.87 -7.39
C TYR A 108 -22.58 -18.87 -7.75
#